data_AF-A0A2J7ZAP5-F1
#
_entry.id   AF-A0A2J7ZAP5-F1
#
_cell.length_a   1.000
_cell.length_b   1.000
_cell.length_c   1.000
_cell.angle_alpha   90.00
_cell.angle_beta   90.00
_cell.angle_gamma   90.00
#
_symmetry.space_group_name_H-M   'P 1'
#
loop_
_entity.id
_entity.type
_entity.pdbx_description
1 polymer ?
#
loop_
_entity_poly.entity_id
_entity_poly.type
_entity_poly.pdbx_seq_one_letter_code
_entity_poly.pdbx_strand_id
1 'polypeptide(L)'
;MRRGGGELETEVADRAAPVVLESADKLPDDGTLVVVSHGGTIRTTIGRLLGLEPRTWEALGGLSNCCWSVLGEGARGWRLLEHNAGSLPEPVLGDDD
;
A
#
# COMPACT_ATOMS: atom_id res chain seq x y z
N MET A 1 12.07 -2.80 16.42
CA MET A 1 13.08 -2.10 17.24
C MET A 1 13.09 -0.63 16.83
N ARG A 2 13.15 0.32 17.76
CA ARG A 2 13.23 1.75 17.41
C ARG A 2 14.58 2.05 16.78
N ARG A 3 14.61 2.62 15.58
CA ARG A 3 15.86 3.05 14.93
C ARG A 3 16.23 4.44 15.44
N GLY A 4 17.34 4.56 16.14
CA GLY A 4 17.86 5.85 16.63
C GLY A 4 16.93 6.61 17.57
N GLY A 5 16.06 5.92 18.31
CA GLY A 5 15.05 6.56 19.17
C GLY A 5 13.80 7.07 18.42
N GLY A 6 13.67 6.79 17.12
CA GLY A 6 12.49 7.16 16.34
C GLY A 6 11.26 6.27 16.57
N GLU A 7 10.29 6.41 15.67
CA GLU A 7 9.04 5.63 15.66
C GLU A 7 9.33 4.12 15.43
N LEU A 8 8.47 3.27 15.99
CA LEU A 8 8.31 1.87 15.59
C LEU A 8 7.52 1.81 14.27
N GLU A 9 7.73 0.75 13.50
CA GLU A 9 6.93 0.49 12.29
C GLU A 9 5.44 0.43 12.58
N THR A 10 5.05 -0.13 13.73
CA THR A 10 3.66 -0.18 14.18
C THR A 10 3.11 1.21 14.47
N GLU A 11 3.91 2.11 15.07
CA GLU A 11 3.49 3.50 15.34
C GLU A 11 3.30 4.27 14.04
N VAL A 12 4.19 4.07 13.05
CA VAL A 12 4.05 4.65 11.71
C VAL A 12 2.77 4.15 11.05
N ALA A 13 2.49 2.84 11.11
CA ALA A 13 1.26 2.27 10.57
C ALA A 13 0.00 2.77 11.29
N ASP A 14 0.03 2.87 12.62
CA ASP A 14 -1.08 3.32 13.45
C ASP A 14 -1.48 4.77 13.15
N ARG A 15 -0.53 5.63 12.74
CA ARG A 15 -0.85 7.00 12.30
C ARG A 15 -1.21 7.11 10.81
N ALA A 16 -0.63 6.26 9.95
CA ALA A 16 -0.79 6.40 8.50
C ALA A 16 -2.02 5.67 7.96
N ALA A 17 -2.33 4.48 8.45
CA ALA A 17 -3.46 3.69 7.96
C ALA A 17 -4.82 4.37 8.15
N PRO A 18 -5.12 5.01 9.30
CA PRO A 18 -6.39 5.73 9.46
C PRO A 18 -6.56 6.86 8.45
N VAL A 19 -5.48 7.62 8.15
CA VAL A 19 -5.53 8.71 7.17
C VAL A 19 -5.86 8.19 5.76
N VAL A 20 -5.31 7.03 5.39
CA VAL A 20 -5.61 6.39 4.10
C VAL A 20 -7.07 5.95 4.04
N LEU A 21 -7.55 5.25 5.09
CA LEU A 21 -8.93 4.78 5.17
C LEU A 21 -9.94 5.93 5.15
N GLU A 22 -9.75 6.94 6.00
CA GLU A 22 -10.62 8.13 6.05
C GLU A 22 -10.60 8.94 4.75
N SER A 23 -9.54 8.84 3.95
CA SER A 23 -9.46 9.48 2.64
C SER A 23 -10.15 8.65 1.57
N ALA A 24 -10.05 7.32 1.64
CA ALA A 24 -10.74 6.40 0.75
C ALA A 24 -12.26 6.48 0.93
N ASP A 25 -12.75 6.57 2.18
CA ASP A 25 -14.17 6.68 2.53
C ASP A 25 -14.87 7.93 1.93
N LYS A 26 -14.10 8.93 1.48
CA LYS A 26 -14.62 10.17 0.89
C LYS A 26 -14.72 10.12 -0.63
N LEU A 27 -14.24 9.05 -1.25
CA LEU A 27 -14.27 8.91 -2.70
C LEU A 27 -15.67 8.51 -3.17
N PRO A 28 -16.06 8.90 -4.40
CA PRO A 28 -17.21 8.31 -5.05
C PRO A 28 -16.94 6.82 -5.34
N ASP A 29 -18.00 6.08 -5.67
CA ASP A 29 -17.88 4.74 -6.25
C ASP A 29 -16.88 4.76 -7.42
N ASP A 30 -16.02 3.74 -7.48
CA ASP A 30 -14.91 3.62 -8.45
C ASP A 30 -13.84 4.73 -8.41
N GLY A 31 -13.86 5.60 -7.39
CA GLY A 31 -12.84 6.61 -7.17
C GLY A 31 -11.46 6.02 -6.85
N THR A 32 -10.40 6.71 -7.26
CA THR A 32 -9.01 6.30 -6.98
C THR A 32 -8.32 7.27 -6.04
N LEU A 33 -7.81 6.77 -4.91
CA LEU A 33 -6.94 7.52 -4.00
C LEU A 33 -5.48 7.37 -4.43
N VAL A 34 -4.76 8.48 -4.58
CA VAL A 34 -3.30 8.47 -4.76
C VAL A 34 -2.64 8.94 -3.47
N VAL A 35 -1.86 8.06 -2.83
CA VAL A 35 -1.11 8.36 -1.60
C VAL A 35 0.38 8.51 -1.92
N VAL A 36 0.93 9.69 -1.70
CA VAL A 36 2.37 9.96 -1.88
C VAL A 36 3.07 9.98 -0.53
N SER A 37 4.06 9.12 -0.35
CA SER A 37 4.80 9.01 0.91
C SER A 37 6.18 8.36 0.70
N HIS A 38 6.82 7.91 1.78
CA HIS A 38 8.10 7.21 1.76
C HIS A 38 7.92 5.70 1.82
N GLY A 39 8.83 4.93 1.21
CA GLY A 39 8.71 3.47 1.08
C GLY A 39 8.49 2.71 2.40
N GLY A 40 9.13 3.14 3.50
CA GLY A 40 8.91 2.54 4.83
C GLY A 40 7.49 2.77 5.36
N THR A 41 6.96 3.99 5.24
CA THR A 41 5.58 4.31 5.59
C THR A 41 4.60 3.52 4.72
N ILE A 42 4.86 3.45 3.41
CA ILE A 42 4.00 2.73 2.47
C ILE A 42 3.95 1.24 2.85
N ARG A 43 5.10 0.60 3.03
CA ARG A 43 5.17 -0.83 3.40
C ARG A 43 4.37 -1.15 4.66
N THR A 44 4.60 -0.39 5.73
CA THR A 44 3.96 -0.62 7.03
C THR A 44 2.45 -0.34 6.97
N THR A 45 2.05 0.68 6.22
CA THR A 45 0.63 0.98 5.95
C THR A 45 -0.05 -0.15 5.17
N ILE A 46 0.57 -0.66 4.10
CA ILE A 46 0.06 -1.80 3.33
C ILE A 46 -0.11 -3.01 4.24
N GLY A 47 0.93 -3.37 5.00
CA GLY A 47 0.87 -4.50 5.93
C GLY A 47 -0.29 -4.38 6.93
N ARG A 48 -0.54 -3.18 7.44
CA ARG A 48 -1.66 -2.88 8.34
C ARG A 48 -3.02 -3.00 7.66
N LEU A 49 -3.18 -2.45 6.45
CA LEU A 49 -4.45 -2.51 5.71
C LEU A 49 -4.82 -3.93 5.29
N LEU A 50 -3.83 -4.76 4.98
CA LEU A 50 -4.01 -6.19 4.67
C LEU A 50 -4.26 -7.05 5.92
N GLY A 51 -4.23 -6.48 7.12
CA GLY A 51 -4.40 -7.23 8.37
C GLY A 51 -3.25 -8.20 8.66
N LEU A 52 -2.05 -7.96 8.11
CA LEU A 52 -0.88 -8.79 8.35
C LEU A 52 -0.30 -8.52 9.73
N GLU A 53 0.23 -9.56 10.37
CA GLU A 53 0.99 -9.45 11.60
C GLU A 53 2.23 -8.55 11.40
N PRO A 54 2.56 -7.61 12.30
CA PRO A 54 3.66 -6.66 12.10
C PRO A 54 5.01 -7.32 11.80
N ARG A 55 5.25 -8.51 12.35
CA ARG A 55 6.48 -9.28 12.13
C ARG A 55 6.64 -9.78 10.69
N THR A 56 5.55 -9.83 9.91
CA THR A 56 5.56 -10.29 8.52
C THR A 56 5.59 -9.15 7.51
N TRP A 57 5.55 -7.88 7.94
CA TRP A 57 5.53 -6.74 7.01
C TRP A 57 6.81 -6.64 6.18
N GLU A 58 7.94 -7.15 6.67
CA GLU A 58 9.19 -7.22 5.91
C GLU A 58 9.16 -8.22 4.74
N ALA A 59 8.12 -9.07 4.65
CA ALA A 59 7.87 -9.90 3.46
C ALA A 59 7.48 -9.05 2.24
N LEU A 60 7.02 -7.82 2.45
CA LEU A 60 6.83 -6.83 1.39
C LEU A 60 8.14 -6.06 1.19
N GLY A 61 8.59 -6.01 -0.05
CA GLY A 61 9.77 -5.24 -0.43
C GLY A 61 9.62 -3.74 -0.15
N GLY A 62 10.75 -3.02 -0.19
CA GLY A 62 10.70 -1.57 -0.26
C GLY A 62 10.24 -1.10 -1.64
N LEU A 63 9.69 0.12 -1.71
CA LEU A 63 9.40 0.75 -2.99
C LEU A 63 10.68 1.43 -3.53
N SER A 64 11.03 1.11 -4.77
CA SER A 64 12.03 1.80 -5.57
C SER A 64 11.58 3.22 -5.88
N ASN A 65 12.53 4.09 -6.27
CA ASN A 65 12.22 5.50 -6.55
C ASN A 65 11.14 5.63 -7.62
N CYS A 66 10.12 6.45 -7.33
CA CYS A 66 8.93 6.66 -8.18
C CYS A 66 8.13 5.40 -8.54
N CYS A 67 8.39 4.25 -7.90
CA CYS A 67 7.58 3.06 -8.06
C CYS A 67 6.36 3.11 -7.12
N TRP A 68 5.31 2.35 -7.43
CA TRP A 68 4.05 2.37 -6.67
C TRP A 68 3.57 0.97 -6.31
N SER A 69 2.51 0.92 -5.49
CA SER A 69 1.75 -0.29 -5.20
C SER A 69 0.27 0.03 -5.40
N VAL A 70 -0.50 -0.95 -5.88
CA VAL A 70 -1.94 -0.81 -6.11
C VAL A 70 -2.67 -1.68 -5.10
N LEU A 71 -3.63 -1.10 -4.39
CA LEU A 71 -4.52 -1.82 -3.49
C LEU A 71 -5.95 -1.68 -4.00
N GLY A 72 -6.71 -2.76 -3.91
CA GLY A 72 -8.13 -2.77 -4.19
C GLY A 72 -8.93 -3.21 -2.97
N GLU A 73 -10.00 -2.50 -2.67
CA GLU A 73 -10.97 -2.91 -1.65
C GLU A 73 -12.03 -3.84 -2.28
N GLY A 74 -12.40 -4.89 -1.57
CA GLY A 74 -13.50 -5.75 -1.96
C GLY A 74 -14.21 -6.34 -0.75
N ALA A 75 -15.12 -7.29 -0.98
CA ALA A 75 -15.96 -7.87 0.07
C ALA A 75 -15.21 -8.51 1.26
N ARG A 76 -13.91 -8.80 1.09
CA ARG A 76 -13.03 -9.38 2.14
C ARG A 76 -11.98 -8.39 2.64
N GLY A 77 -12.17 -7.10 2.40
CA GLY A 77 -11.24 -6.03 2.72
C GLY A 77 -10.21 -5.76 1.63
N TRP A 78 -9.12 -5.11 2.03
CA TRP A 78 -8.04 -4.66 1.14
C TRP A 78 -7.21 -5.82 0.59
N ARG A 79 -6.79 -5.69 -0.67
CA ARG A 79 -5.90 -6.62 -1.35
C ARG A 79 -4.78 -5.86 -2.06
N LEU A 80 -3.56 -6.36 -1.97
CA LEU A 80 -2.43 -5.87 -2.75
C LEU A 80 -2.48 -6.49 -4.15
N LEU A 81 -2.75 -5.67 -5.14
CA LEU A 81 -2.90 -6.08 -6.54
C LEU A 81 -1.57 -6.00 -7.29
N GLU A 82 -0.76 -5.00 -6.95
CA GLU A 82 0.54 -4.76 -7.56
C GLU A 82 1.48 -4.14 -6.54
N HIS A 83 2.77 -4.48 -6.59
CA HIS A 83 3.75 -3.99 -5.65
C HIS A 83 5.07 -3.65 -6.33
N ASN A 84 5.59 -2.46 -6.01
CA ASN A 84 6.84 -1.92 -6.52
C ASN A 84 6.90 -1.86 -8.07
N ALA A 85 5.80 -1.50 -8.70
CA ALA A 85 5.73 -1.29 -10.14
C ALA A 85 6.39 0.05 -10.51
N GLY A 86 7.22 0.05 -11.54
CA GLY A 86 7.98 1.21 -12.00
C GLY A 86 7.72 1.62 -13.45
N SER A 87 6.84 0.90 -14.13
CA SER A 87 6.41 1.16 -15.51
C SER A 87 4.93 0.85 -15.61
N LEU A 88 4.23 1.53 -16.51
CA LEU A 88 2.87 1.14 -16.84
C LEU A 88 2.89 -0.32 -17.36
N PRO A 89 1.89 -1.14 -17.03
CA PRO A 89 1.78 -2.44 -17.66
C PRO A 89 1.75 -2.24 -19.17
N GLU A 90 2.61 -2.98 -19.88
CA GLU A 90 2.50 -3.10 -21.34
C GLU A 90 1.08 -3.59 -21.64
N PRO A 91 0.34 -2.96 -22.58
CA PRO A 91 -0.98 -3.45 -22.94
C PRO A 91 -0.85 -4.91 -23.38
N VAL A 92 -1.54 -5.80 -22.68
CA VAL A 92 -1.70 -7.18 -23.12
C VAL A 92 -2.59 -7.12 -24.35
N LEU A 93 -1.98 -7.17 -25.54
CA LEU A 93 -2.70 -7.51 -26.76
C LEU A 93 -3.19 -8.95 -26.56
N GLY A 94 -4.42 -9.09 -26.10
CA GLY A 94 -5.09 -10.39 -26.10
C GLY A 94 -5.38 -10.76 -27.55
N ASP A 95 -4.78 -11.85 -28.03
CA ASP A 95 -5.13 -12.51 -29.30
C ASP A 95 -6.47 -13.24 -29.17
N ASP A 96 -7.56 -12.51 -28.91
CA ASP A 96 -8.92 -13.06 -29.04
C ASP A 96 -9.57 -12.45 -30.30
N ASP A 97 -9.40 -13.17 -31.42
CA ASP A 97 -10.23 -13.09 -32.64
C ASP A 97 -11.63 -13.68 -32.41
#